data_AF-U6REW5-F1
#
_entry.id   AF-U6REW5-F1
#
_cell.length_a   1.000
_cell.length_b   1.000
_cell.length_c   1.000
_cell.angle_alpha   90.00
_cell.angle_beta   90.00
_cell.angle_gamma   90.00
#
_symmetry.space_group_name_H-M   'P 1'
#
loop_
_entity.id
_entity.type
_entity.pdbx_description
1 polymer ?
#
loop_
_entity_poly.entity_id
_entity_poly.type
_entity_poly.pdbx_seq_one_letter_code
_entity_poly.pdbx_strand_id
1 'polypeptide(L)'
;MKLFKYFCLLSFMASCSSEQTPQELLSVDLRSGMDHPSMLALQDEIESVEYIPLETTADPASLLDGVSEYAVTSNYIYVSPVKEQRIVQFDRKGQFVKTLIPFGQGPGEFSDFLMGMQADEKNNRLYLFCSNKIMVYTLDGEFIQSLNHDYTIVYQRMVGQDCFASVAFPYVPFESGSYGLGVFSDKADTIAMKNDFSSPLVSHEKAGFTIALATAYSDMEESVLFKTGSNDTVFRVTADDILPACVLRTGNSDKEVIRSLDATDFSSLKRKFGEDYDIFVSDMFETPSNYYFRCRYNAGHYVASVHKKTGQVLAEKCAQPGDIRALGDANLLYGMLGTKSYQDFPVWGRTQGDCLVQLLTAYELHLYKEKCNITVPPELKEVNDDSNPVFIVYKLRRV
;
A
#
# COMPACT_ATOMS: atom_id res chain seq x y z
N MET A 1 -11.04 -81.11 -14.52
CA MET A 1 -11.67 -79.90 -13.94
C MET A 1 -10.58 -78.88 -13.68
N LYS A 2 -10.45 -77.86 -14.55
CA LYS A 2 -9.46 -76.78 -14.42
C LYS A 2 -10.07 -75.67 -13.57
N LEU A 3 -9.49 -75.41 -12.39
CA LEU A 3 -9.83 -74.23 -11.57
C LEU A 3 -8.92 -73.07 -11.99
N PHE A 4 -9.52 -72.01 -12.52
CA PHE A 4 -8.89 -70.70 -12.71
C PHE A 4 -8.64 -70.06 -11.33
N LYS A 5 -7.38 -69.73 -11.01
CA LYS A 5 -7.06 -68.77 -9.94
C LYS A 5 -6.47 -67.53 -10.59
N TYR A 6 -7.25 -66.46 -10.63
CA TYR A 6 -6.75 -65.13 -10.95
C TYR A 6 -5.91 -64.62 -9.76
N PHE A 7 -4.64 -64.36 -10.03
CA PHE A 7 -3.71 -63.73 -9.10
C PHE A 7 -3.74 -62.22 -9.39
N CYS A 8 -4.50 -61.47 -8.59
CA CYS A 8 -4.46 -60.00 -8.63
C CYS A 8 -3.15 -59.52 -7.99
N LEU A 9 -2.21 -59.06 -8.81
CA LEU A 9 -1.10 -58.24 -8.37
C LEU A 9 -1.66 -56.87 -7.95
N LEU A 10 -1.79 -56.64 -6.64
CA LEU A 10 -1.91 -55.29 -6.08
C LEU A 10 -0.52 -54.64 -6.09
N SER A 11 -0.29 -53.76 -7.05
CA SER A 11 0.84 -52.83 -7.05
C SER A 11 0.61 -51.77 -5.99
N PHE A 12 1.30 -51.90 -4.85
CA PHE A 12 1.47 -50.83 -3.86
C PHE A 12 2.29 -49.69 -4.51
N MET A 13 1.61 -48.66 -4.99
CA MET A 13 2.28 -47.37 -5.22
C MET A 13 2.40 -46.67 -3.87
N ALA A 14 3.59 -46.74 -3.27
CA ALA A 14 3.96 -45.86 -2.17
C ALA A 14 4.09 -44.44 -2.75
N SER A 15 3.05 -43.63 -2.53
CA SER A 15 3.10 -42.19 -2.77
C SER A 15 4.04 -41.60 -1.71
N CYS A 16 5.26 -41.28 -2.09
CA CYS A 16 6.10 -40.38 -1.31
C CYS A 16 5.48 -38.98 -1.38
N SER A 17 4.57 -38.67 -0.46
CA SER A 17 4.31 -37.29 -0.11
C SER A 17 5.59 -36.74 0.49
N SER A 18 6.27 -35.85 -0.23
CA SER A 18 7.28 -35.01 0.40
C SER A 18 6.57 -34.22 1.50
N GLU A 19 6.83 -34.55 2.76
CA GLU A 19 6.48 -33.70 3.89
C GLU A 19 7.19 -32.35 3.65
N GLN A 20 6.44 -31.36 3.16
CA GLN A 20 6.89 -29.99 3.21
C GLN A 20 6.90 -29.62 4.69
N THR A 21 8.09 -29.54 5.28
CA THR A 21 8.27 -28.98 6.61
C THR A 21 7.57 -27.62 6.63
N PRO A 22 6.68 -27.35 7.60
CA PRO A 22 6.03 -26.04 7.70
C PRO A 22 7.12 -24.98 7.75
N GLN A 23 7.14 -24.07 6.78
CA GLN A 23 8.06 -22.95 6.83
C GLN A 23 7.73 -22.14 8.07
N GLU A 24 8.67 -22.04 9.01
CA GLU A 24 8.48 -21.28 10.24
C GLU A 24 8.18 -19.82 9.88
N LEU A 25 7.14 -19.25 10.51
CA LEU A 25 6.73 -17.86 10.25
C LEU A 25 7.89 -16.92 10.55
N LEU A 26 8.28 -16.12 9.56
CA LEU A 26 9.38 -15.16 9.71
C LEU A 26 9.10 -14.21 10.88
N SER A 27 9.97 -14.24 11.89
CA SER A 27 9.87 -13.38 13.06
C SER A 27 11.18 -12.64 13.26
N VAL A 28 11.16 -11.32 13.19
CA VAL A 28 12.33 -10.43 13.21
C VAL A 28 12.22 -9.42 14.35
N ASP A 29 13.36 -8.90 14.81
CA ASP A 29 13.42 -7.80 15.78
C ASP A 29 13.64 -6.51 14.99
N LEU A 30 12.54 -5.85 14.62
CA LEU A 30 12.59 -4.62 13.84
C LEU A 30 13.31 -3.50 14.59
N ARG A 31 13.16 -3.46 15.93
CA ARG A 31 13.74 -2.42 16.78
C ARG A 31 15.25 -2.43 16.74
N SER A 32 15.88 -3.61 16.67
CA SER A 32 17.34 -3.72 16.56
C SER A 32 17.94 -2.90 15.41
N GLY A 33 17.28 -2.89 14.24
CA GLY A 33 17.67 -2.08 13.09
C GLY A 33 17.37 -0.58 13.28
N MET A 34 16.25 -0.26 13.90
CA MET A 34 15.85 1.12 14.18
C MET A 34 16.81 1.81 15.18
N ASP A 35 17.33 1.06 16.15
CA ASP A 35 18.32 1.55 17.13
C ASP A 35 19.74 1.67 16.55
N HIS A 36 20.01 0.97 15.44
CA HIS A 36 21.31 0.99 14.75
C HIS A 36 21.13 1.29 13.25
N PRO A 37 20.71 2.52 12.89
CA PRO A 37 20.41 2.83 11.50
C PRO A 37 21.61 2.65 10.58
N SER A 38 21.35 2.12 9.39
CA SER A 38 22.32 1.86 8.32
C SER A 38 21.66 2.05 6.96
N MET A 39 22.48 2.12 5.91
CA MET A 39 21.97 2.24 4.54
C MET A 39 21.25 0.96 4.14
N LEU A 40 20.10 1.12 3.50
CA LEU A 40 19.32 0.01 2.93
C LEU A 40 19.96 -0.49 1.62
N ALA A 41 19.46 -1.60 1.11
CA ALA A 41 19.95 -2.22 -0.13
C ALA A 41 18.96 -2.08 -1.30
N LEU A 42 18.18 -0.99 -1.37
CA LEU A 42 17.18 -0.82 -2.44
C LEU A 42 17.83 -0.74 -3.83
N GLN A 43 19.06 -0.24 -3.93
CA GLN A 43 19.84 -0.25 -5.17
C GLN A 43 19.99 -1.64 -5.79
N ASP A 44 20.11 -2.68 -4.96
CA ASP A 44 20.28 -4.05 -5.45
C ASP A 44 18.98 -4.59 -6.06
N GLU A 45 17.83 -3.98 -5.75
CA GLU A 45 16.52 -4.39 -6.24
C GLU A 45 16.06 -3.61 -7.47
N ILE A 46 16.67 -2.47 -7.78
CA ILE A 46 16.30 -1.63 -8.91
C ILE A 46 17.13 -1.99 -10.14
N GLU A 47 16.46 -2.31 -11.24
CA GLU A 47 17.05 -2.58 -12.55
C GLU A 47 17.28 -1.29 -13.33
N SER A 48 16.27 -0.43 -13.41
CA SER A 48 16.29 0.82 -14.15
C SER A 48 15.32 1.84 -13.55
N VAL A 49 15.49 3.11 -13.90
CA VAL A 49 14.62 4.21 -13.49
C VAL A 49 14.16 5.01 -14.71
N GLU A 50 12.89 5.39 -14.73
CA GLU A 50 12.28 6.28 -15.72
C GLU A 50 11.67 7.49 -15.00
N TYR A 51 11.88 8.70 -15.53
CA TYR A 51 11.30 9.94 -15.02
C TYR A 51 10.27 10.45 -16.03
N ILE A 52 9.04 10.69 -15.57
CA ILE A 52 7.90 11.07 -16.40
C ILE A 52 7.28 12.35 -15.83
N PRO A 53 7.80 13.53 -16.23
CA PRO A 53 7.15 14.79 -15.89
C PRO A 53 5.80 14.85 -16.58
N LEU A 54 4.73 15.09 -15.83
CA LEU A 54 3.43 15.28 -16.44
C LEU A 54 3.36 16.66 -17.11
N GLU A 55 2.81 16.68 -18.31
CA GLU A 55 2.67 17.88 -19.13
C GLU A 55 1.86 18.93 -18.36
N THR A 56 2.38 20.14 -18.32
CA THR A 56 1.71 21.30 -17.73
C THR A 56 1.35 22.25 -18.86
N THR A 57 0.06 22.41 -19.14
CA THR A 57 -0.41 23.33 -20.19
C THR A 57 -1.25 24.46 -19.59
N ALA A 58 -1.59 25.45 -20.41
CA ALA A 58 -2.53 26.49 -20.00
C ALA A 58 -3.98 25.98 -19.88
N ASP A 59 -4.31 24.78 -20.36
CA ASP A 59 -5.62 24.16 -20.17
C ASP A 59 -5.76 23.68 -18.72
N PRO A 60 -6.73 24.21 -17.94
CA PRO A 60 -6.98 23.78 -16.58
C PRO A 60 -7.25 22.27 -16.45
N ALA A 61 -7.76 21.61 -17.50
CA ALA A 61 -7.99 20.17 -17.49
C ALA A 61 -6.69 19.37 -17.25
N SER A 62 -5.55 19.90 -17.70
CA SER A 62 -4.23 19.29 -17.52
C SER A 62 -3.56 19.63 -16.20
N LEU A 63 -3.99 20.68 -15.49
CA LEU A 63 -3.34 21.16 -14.28
C LEU A 63 -3.66 20.27 -13.07
N LEU A 64 -2.62 19.95 -12.29
CA LEU A 64 -2.69 19.11 -11.11
C LEU A 64 -2.15 19.86 -9.90
N ASP A 65 -2.98 20.03 -8.89
CA ASP A 65 -2.63 20.71 -7.64
C ASP A 65 -2.03 19.75 -6.57
N GLY A 66 -1.73 18.54 -7.00
CA GLY A 66 -1.37 17.39 -6.17
C GLY A 66 -2.04 16.13 -6.72
N VAL A 67 -1.67 14.98 -6.18
CA VAL A 67 -2.30 13.69 -6.52
C VAL A 67 -2.80 13.02 -5.25
N SER A 68 -4.08 12.66 -5.24
CA SER A 68 -4.70 11.89 -4.15
C SER A 68 -4.56 10.39 -4.38
N GLU A 69 -4.78 9.93 -5.62
CA GLU A 69 -4.65 8.53 -6.02
C GLU A 69 -4.20 8.41 -7.47
N TYR A 70 -3.57 7.29 -7.82
CA TYR A 70 -3.14 7.00 -9.19
C TYR A 70 -3.19 5.50 -9.48
N ALA A 71 -3.16 5.16 -10.77
CA ALA A 71 -2.90 3.82 -11.29
C ALA A 71 -2.03 3.95 -12.54
N VAL A 72 -1.11 3.00 -12.74
CA VAL A 72 -0.19 3.01 -13.88
C VAL A 72 -0.37 1.73 -14.69
N THR A 73 -0.47 1.87 -16.00
CA THR A 73 -0.54 0.77 -16.96
C THR A 73 0.64 0.83 -17.93
N SER A 74 0.75 -0.15 -18.81
CA SER A 74 1.75 -0.16 -19.88
C SER A 74 1.60 1.03 -20.85
N ASN A 75 0.39 1.60 -20.97
CA ASN A 75 0.09 2.64 -21.96
C ASN A 75 -0.24 4.01 -21.33
N TYR A 76 -0.76 4.04 -20.11
CA TYR A 76 -1.30 5.26 -19.51
C TYR A 76 -0.98 5.40 -18.02
N ILE A 77 -1.07 6.64 -17.54
CA ILE A 77 -1.06 7.02 -16.13
C ILE A 77 -2.42 7.65 -15.83
N TYR A 78 -3.14 7.08 -14.88
CA TYR A 78 -4.42 7.59 -14.39
C TYR A 78 -4.19 8.34 -13.10
N VAL A 79 -4.70 9.56 -13.00
CA VAL A 79 -4.44 10.47 -11.87
C VAL A 79 -5.75 11.05 -11.35
N SER A 80 -5.93 10.98 -10.03
CA SER A 80 -6.95 11.73 -9.30
C SER A 80 -6.30 12.96 -8.64
N PRO A 81 -6.63 14.20 -9.05
CA PRO A 81 -6.15 15.41 -8.39
C PRO A 81 -6.66 15.54 -6.94
N VAL A 82 -6.13 16.51 -6.19
CA VAL A 82 -6.52 16.71 -4.78
C VAL A 82 -7.76 17.57 -4.64
N LYS A 83 -7.80 18.77 -5.24
CA LYS A 83 -8.94 19.70 -5.06
C LYS A 83 -10.05 19.54 -6.09
N GLU A 84 -9.68 19.22 -7.32
CA GLU A 84 -10.63 19.12 -8.42
C GLU A 84 -10.82 17.65 -8.79
N GLN A 85 -11.68 16.97 -8.02
CA GLN A 85 -11.95 15.55 -8.23
C GLN A 85 -12.34 15.29 -9.67
N ARG A 86 -11.62 14.38 -10.30
CA ARG A 86 -11.81 13.81 -11.65
C ARG A 86 -10.76 12.72 -11.82
N ILE A 87 -10.93 11.85 -12.80
CA ILE A 87 -9.83 10.98 -13.24
C ILE A 87 -9.28 11.57 -14.54
N VAL A 88 -7.99 11.88 -14.53
CA VAL A 88 -7.25 12.38 -15.69
C VAL A 88 -6.37 11.27 -16.24
N GLN A 89 -6.24 11.22 -17.57
CA GLN A 89 -5.39 10.27 -18.26
C GLN A 89 -4.22 11.01 -18.92
N PHE A 90 -3.01 10.51 -18.66
CA PHE A 90 -1.77 10.88 -19.34
C PHE A 90 -1.19 9.66 -20.04
N ASP A 91 -0.43 9.86 -21.12
CA ASP A 91 0.35 8.79 -21.73
C ASP A 91 1.63 8.51 -20.92
N ARG A 92 2.38 7.47 -21.30
CA ARG A 92 3.66 7.11 -20.66
C ARG A 92 4.78 8.12 -20.90
N LYS A 93 4.62 9.10 -21.78
CA LYS A 93 5.55 10.21 -21.97
C LYS A 93 5.17 11.43 -21.13
N GLY A 94 4.09 11.33 -20.35
CA GLY A 94 3.56 12.40 -19.52
C GLY A 94 2.67 13.38 -20.27
N GLN A 95 2.31 13.13 -21.53
CA GLN A 95 1.42 14.03 -22.29
C GLN A 95 -0.02 13.89 -21.81
N PHE A 96 -0.71 15.01 -21.65
CA PHE A 96 -2.12 15.02 -21.27
C PHE A 96 -2.95 14.45 -22.43
N VAL A 97 -3.76 13.43 -22.14
CA VAL A 97 -4.64 12.80 -23.14
C VAL A 97 -6.03 13.41 -23.05
N LYS A 98 -6.66 13.30 -21.89
CA LYS A 98 -8.03 13.79 -21.62
C LYS A 98 -8.37 13.73 -20.14
N THR A 99 -9.42 14.46 -19.76
CA THR A 99 -10.23 14.11 -18.58
C THR A 99 -10.99 12.83 -18.90
N LEU A 100 -10.65 11.73 -18.23
CA LEU A 100 -11.19 10.40 -18.50
C LEU A 100 -12.58 10.21 -17.87
N ILE A 101 -12.70 10.53 -16.58
CA ILE A 101 -13.93 10.36 -15.80
C ILE A 101 -14.19 11.66 -15.03
N PRO A 102 -15.21 12.45 -15.40
CA PRO A 102 -15.58 13.66 -14.66
C PRO A 102 -16.16 13.32 -13.28
N PHE A 103 -16.05 14.26 -12.36
CA PHE A 103 -16.75 14.20 -11.09
C PHE A 103 -18.16 14.79 -11.22
N GLY A 104 -19.15 14.06 -10.72
CA GLY A 104 -20.55 14.45 -10.76
C GLY A 104 -21.49 13.25 -10.62
N GLN A 105 -22.79 13.51 -10.80
CA GLN A 105 -23.86 12.52 -10.65
C GLN A 105 -24.48 12.12 -11.99
N GLY A 106 -23.92 12.60 -13.11
CA GLY A 106 -24.35 12.26 -14.45
C GLY A 106 -23.96 10.83 -14.85
N PRO A 107 -24.53 10.33 -15.97
CA PRO A 107 -24.14 9.03 -16.50
C PRO A 107 -22.63 8.96 -16.78
N GLY A 108 -21.95 7.98 -16.18
CA GLY A 108 -20.51 7.79 -16.34
C GLY A 108 -19.63 8.63 -15.42
N GLU A 109 -20.19 9.54 -14.62
CA GLU A 109 -19.44 10.34 -13.64
C GLU A 109 -19.36 9.62 -12.28
N PHE A 110 -18.42 10.02 -11.44
CA PHE A 110 -18.33 9.57 -10.05
C PHE A 110 -18.51 10.76 -9.08
N SER A 111 -19.18 10.56 -7.95
CA SER A 111 -19.43 11.63 -6.97
C SER A 111 -18.91 11.33 -5.56
N ASP A 112 -18.31 10.17 -5.37
CA ASP A 112 -17.92 9.67 -4.05
C ASP A 112 -16.43 9.89 -3.79
N PHE A 113 -16.06 9.93 -2.51
CA PHE A 113 -14.67 10.07 -2.11
C PHE A 113 -13.88 8.82 -2.50
N LEU A 114 -12.81 9.03 -3.28
CA LEU A 114 -11.97 7.96 -3.79
C LEU A 114 -10.99 7.50 -2.70
N MET A 115 -11.05 6.21 -2.36
CA MET A 115 -10.18 5.54 -1.39
C MET A 115 -9.08 4.73 -2.05
N GLY A 116 -9.18 4.51 -3.36
CA GLY A 116 -8.20 3.79 -4.13
C GLY A 116 -8.53 3.72 -5.60
N MET A 117 -7.50 3.51 -6.40
CA MET A 117 -7.64 3.22 -7.82
C MET A 117 -6.77 2.02 -8.19
N GLN A 118 -7.26 1.16 -9.07
CA GLN A 118 -6.52 0.00 -9.58
C GLN A 118 -6.90 -0.24 -11.04
N ALA A 119 -5.89 -0.44 -11.89
CA ALA A 119 -6.08 -0.79 -13.29
C ALA A 119 -5.80 -2.29 -13.47
N ASP A 120 -6.67 -2.95 -14.21
CA ASP A 120 -6.50 -4.32 -14.69
C ASP A 120 -6.48 -4.28 -16.22
N GLU A 121 -5.27 -4.25 -16.77
CA GLU A 121 -5.04 -4.19 -18.21
C GLU A 121 -5.54 -5.44 -18.94
N LYS A 122 -5.43 -6.60 -18.30
CA LYS A 122 -5.79 -7.87 -18.92
C LYS A 122 -7.28 -7.94 -19.22
N ASN A 123 -8.10 -7.36 -18.34
CA ASN A 123 -9.56 -7.38 -18.49
C ASN A 123 -10.15 -6.05 -18.98
N ASN A 124 -9.31 -5.06 -19.31
CA ASN A 124 -9.72 -3.70 -19.67
C ASN A 124 -10.66 -3.11 -18.60
N ARG A 125 -10.18 -3.05 -17.35
CA ARG A 125 -10.93 -2.52 -16.21
C ARG A 125 -10.15 -1.47 -15.44
N LEU A 126 -10.82 -0.40 -15.07
CA LEU A 126 -10.38 0.57 -14.08
C LEU A 126 -11.36 0.54 -12.90
N TYR A 127 -10.85 0.20 -11.73
CA TYR A 127 -11.61 0.13 -10.49
C TYR A 127 -11.37 1.41 -9.68
N LEU A 128 -12.46 2.09 -9.34
CA LEU A 128 -12.47 3.19 -8.38
C LEU A 128 -13.11 2.68 -7.08
N PHE A 129 -12.31 2.56 -6.04
CA PHE A 129 -12.76 2.12 -4.72
C PHE A 129 -13.27 3.32 -3.95
N CYS A 130 -14.57 3.38 -3.69
CA CYS A 130 -15.20 4.39 -2.85
C CYS A 130 -15.48 3.80 -1.46
N SER A 131 -15.95 4.63 -0.52
CA SER A 131 -16.15 4.17 0.87
C SER A 131 -17.15 3.01 1.03
N ASN A 132 -18.16 2.93 0.15
CA ASN A 132 -19.31 2.02 0.25
C ASN A 132 -19.67 1.29 -1.07
N LYS A 133 -18.86 1.45 -2.11
CA LYS A 133 -19.05 0.78 -3.40
C LYS A 133 -17.76 0.79 -4.20
N ILE A 134 -17.72 -0.06 -5.23
CA ILE A 134 -16.67 -0.07 -6.24
C ILE A 134 -17.30 0.33 -7.56
N MET A 135 -16.75 1.36 -8.21
CA MET A 135 -17.16 1.74 -9.55
C MET A 135 -16.19 1.17 -10.57
N VAL A 136 -16.73 0.51 -11.60
CA VAL A 136 -15.95 -0.22 -12.59
C VAL A 136 -16.14 0.44 -13.96
N TYR A 137 -15.03 0.80 -14.57
CA TYR A 137 -14.95 1.42 -15.89
C TYR A 137 -14.07 0.58 -16.83
N THR A 138 -14.15 0.83 -18.13
CA THR A 138 -13.09 0.44 -19.06
C THR A 138 -11.87 1.36 -18.87
N LEU A 139 -10.70 0.96 -19.36
CA LEU A 139 -9.51 1.81 -19.34
C LEU A 139 -9.64 3.07 -20.21
N ASP A 140 -10.63 3.10 -21.10
CA ASP A 140 -10.98 4.24 -21.95
C ASP A 140 -12.02 5.18 -21.30
N GLY A 141 -12.52 4.84 -20.11
CA GLY A 141 -13.40 5.68 -19.30
C GLY A 141 -14.89 5.38 -19.45
N GLU A 142 -15.27 4.28 -20.10
CA GLU A 142 -16.68 3.90 -20.24
C GLU A 142 -17.16 3.19 -18.97
N PHE A 143 -18.27 3.64 -18.39
CA PHE A 143 -18.84 3.01 -17.20
C PHE A 143 -19.39 1.62 -17.51
N ILE A 144 -19.09 0.65 -16.65
CA ILE A 144 -19.54 -0.73 -16.78
C ILE A 144 -20.61 -1.03 -15.73
N GLN A 145 -20.25 -0.90 -14.45
CA GLN A 145 -21.15 -1.21 -13.33
C GLN A 145 -20.66 -0.62 -12.00
N SER A 146 -21.54 -0.64 -11.01
CA SER A 146 -21.20 -0.40 -9.61
C SER A 146 -21.43 -1.68 -8.79
N LEU A 147 -20.41 -2.10 -8.04
CA LEU A 147 -20.51 -3.17 -7.06
C LEU A 147 -20.80 -2.54 -5.70
N ASN A 148 -22.03 -2.70 -5.21
CA ASN A 148 -22.45 -2.13 -3.93
C ASN A 148 -22.18 -3.11 -2.79
N HIS A 149 -21.80 -2.58 -1.64
CA HIS A 149 -21.68 -3.33 -0.40
C HIS A 149 -22.22 -2.50 0.78
N ASP A 150 -22.52 -3.15 1.90
CA ASP A 150 -23.11 -2.54 3.09
C ASP A 150 -22.09 -2.20 4.19
N TYR A 151 -20.81 -2.43 3.92
CA TYR A 151 -19.70 -2.10 4.82
C TYR A 151 -18.94 -0.83 4.38
N THR A 152 -18.26 -0.18 5.32
CA THR A 152 -17.41 1.00 5.05
C THR A 152 -15.94 0.61 5.08
N ILE A 153 -15.18 1.09 4.10
CA ILE A 153 -13.75 0.77 3.92
C ILE A 153 -12.85 1.97 4.23
N VAL A 154 -11.65 1.71 4.74
CA VAL A 154 -10.52 2.65 4.69
C VAL A 154 -9.53 2.29 3.59
N TYR A 155 -9.52 1.02 3.17
CA TYR A 155 -8.69 0.51 2.09
C TYR A 155 -9.36 -0.72 1.44
N GLN A 156 -9.26 -0.83 0.12
CA GLN A 156 -9.71 -2.00 -0.61
C GLN A 156 -8.93 -2.15 -1.93
N ARG A 157 -8.63 -3.39 -2.32
CA ARG A 157 -8.02 -3.74 -3.62
C ARG A 157 -8.55 -5.09 -4.10
N MET A 158 -8.58 -5.26 -5.41
CA MET A 158 -8.82 -6.57 -6.02
C MET A 158 -7.56 -7.43 -5.82
N VAL A 159 -7.75 -8.67 -5.32
CA VAL A 159 -6.69 -9.63 -4.94
C VAL A 159 -6.86 -10.98 -5.63
N GLY A 160 -7.68 -11.00 -6.66
CA GLY A 160 -8.04 -12.18 -7.43
C GLY A 160 -9.26 -11.89 -8.29
N GLN A 161 -9.62 -12.82 -9.16
CA GLN A 161 -10.79 -12.64 -10.00
C GLN A 161 -12.05 -12.44 -9.14
N ASP A 162 -12.67 -11.26 -9.26
CA ASP A 162 -13.90 -10.89 -8.56
C ASP A 162 -13.79 -10.99 -7.02
N CYS A 163 -12.58 -10.89 -6.47
CA CYS A 163 -12.29 -10.97 -5.03
C CYS A 163 -11.57 -9.71 -4.54
N PHE A 164 -12.05 -9.14 -3.43
CA PHE A 164 -11.59 -7.86 -2.90
C PHE A 164 -11.13 -7.99 -1.46
N ALA A 165 -9.85 -7.73 -1.21
CA ALA A 165 -9.30 -7.57 0.13
C ALA A 165 -9.65 -6.17 0.65
N SER A 166 -10.15 -6.09 1.87
CA SER A 166 -10.65 -4.85 2.45
C SER A 166 -10.28 -4.69 3.92
N VAL A 167 -10.09 -3.43 4.31
CA VAL A 167 -9.82 -3.01 5.68
C VAL A 167 -10.95 -2.09 6.14
N ALA A 168 -11.56 -2.44 7.27
CA ALA A 168 -12.68 -1.72 7.84
C ALA A 168 -12.31 -0.29 8.22
N PHE A 169 -13.30 0.60 8.10
CA PHE A 169 -13.17 1.97 8.59
C PHE A 169 -12.84 1.99 10.11
N PRO A 170 -11.89 2.83 10.55
CA PRO A 170 -11.44 2.85 11.94
C PRO A 170 -12.48 3.46 12.90
N TYR A 171 -12.23 3.29 14.20
CA TYR A 171 -13.04 3.78 15.32
C TYR A 171 -14.45 3.19 15.43
N VAL A 172 -14.60 1.96 14.93
CA VAL A 172 -15.78 1.14 15.17
C VAL A 172 -15.30 -0.12 15.87
N PRO A 173 -15.74 -0.39 17.12
CA PRO A 173 -15.40 -1.63 17.80
C PRO A 173 -15.85 -2.86 17.02
N PHE A 174 -15.11 -3.96 17.10
CA PHE A 174 -15.43 -5.21 16.40
C PHE A 174 -16.79 -5.77 16.82
N GLU A 175 -17.10 -5.75 18.12
CA GLU A 175 -18.40 -6.18 18.66
C GLU A 175 -19.56 -5.24 18.25
N SER A 176 -19.26 -4.04 17.78
CA SER A 176 -20.25 -3.07 17.25
C SER A 176 -20.46 -3.19 15.73
N GLY A 177 -19.94 -4.23 15.09
CA GLY A 177 -20.16 -4.52 13.67
C GLY A 177 -18.99 -4.20 12.74
N SER A 178 -17.81 -3.87 13.26
CA SER A 178 -16.60 -3.77 12.41
C SER A 178 -16.11 -5.16 11.99
N TYR A 179 -15.93 -5.35 10.69
CA TYR A 179 -15.43 -6.61 10.12
C TYR A 179 -13.90 -6.75 10.20
N GLY A 180 -13.17 -5.72 10.63
CA GLY A 180 -11.71 -5.74 10.70
C GLY A 180 -11.06 -5.90 9.32
N LEU A 181 -10.47 -7.05 9.05
CA LEU A 181 -9.98 -7.44 7.72
C LEU A 181 -11.00 -8.37 7.07
N GLY A 182 -11.27 -8.15 5.79
CA GLY A 182 -12.22 -8.98 5.04
C GLY A 182 -11.73 -9.27 3.63
N VAL A 183 -12.20 -10.40 3.10
CA VAL A 183 -12.13 -10.75 1.70
C VAL A 183 -13.56 -10.99 1.23
N PHE A 184 -13.98 -10.24 0.21
CA PHE A 184 -15.35 -10.25 -0.28
C PHE A 184 -15.38 -10.54 -1.78
N SER A 185 -16.41 -11.24 -2.23
CA SER A 185 -16.68 -11.37 -3.66
C SER A 185 -17.26 -10.08 -4.26
N ASP A 186 -17.39 -10.02 -5.58
CA ASP A 186 -18.12 -8.98 -6.33
C ASP A 186 -19.62 -8.85 -5.96
N LYS A 187 -20.18 -9.88 -5.32
CA LYS A 187 -21.54 -9.89 -4.77
C LYS A 187 -21.59 -9.53 -3.28
N ALA A 188 -20.46 -9.12 -2.71
CA ALA A 188 -20.28 -8.82 -1.29
C ALA A 188 -20.44 -10.04 -0.36
N ASP A 189 -20.43 -11.27 -0.89
CA ASP A 189 -20.36 -12.48 -0.05
C ASP A 189 -18.99 -12.52 0.66
N THR A 190 -18.98 -12.78 1.97
CA THR A 190 -17.75 -12.91 2.76
C THR A 190 -17.06 -14.23 2.45
N ILE A 191 -15.80 -14.15 2.02
CA ILE A 191 -14.91 -15.30 1.76
C ILE A 191 -14.07 -15.61 3.00
N ALA A 192 -13.39 -14.58 3.52
CA ALA A 192 -12.61 -14.65 4.76
C ALA A 192 -12.80 -13.36 5.57
N MET A 193 -12.73 -13.46 6.89
CA MET A 193 -12.83 -12.31 7.78
C MET A 193 -11.98 -12.51 9.03
N LYS A 194 -11.35 -11.43 9.49
CA LYS A 194 -10.59 -11.40 10.73
C LYS A 194 -10.91 -10.11 11.50
N ASN A 195 -11.62 -10.25 12.61
CA ASN A 195 -11.97 -9.16 13.53
C ASN A 195 -11.68 -9.50 15.01
N ASP A 196 -10.91 -10.55 15.26
CA ASP A 196 -10.54 -11.05 16.59
C ASP A 196 -9.23 -10.43 17.13
N PHE A 197 -8.87 -9.25 16.63
CA PHE A 197 -7.72 -8.50 17.14
C PHE A 197 -7.98 -8.10 18.59
N SER A 198 -7.14 -8.58 19.51
CA SER A 198 -7.37 -8.42 20.94
C SER A 198 -6.07 -8.25 21.71
N SER A 199 -6.18 -7.63 22.89
CA SER A 199 -5.09 -7.48 23.86
C SER A 199 -5.72 -7.47 25.27
N PRO A 200 -5.09 -8.07 26.29
CA PRO A 200 -5.59 -8.00 27.67
C PRO A 200 -5.63 -6.56 28.22
N LEU A 201 -4.99 -5.61 27.53
CA LEU A 201 -4.95 -4.19 27.91
C LEU A 201 -6.22 -3.42 27.49
N VAL A 202 -7.04 -3.96 26.58
CA VAL A 202 -8.23 -3.30 26.04
C VAL A 202 -9.42 -4.27 26.10
N SER A 203 -10.53 -3.83 26.69
CA SER A 203 -11.76 -4.64 26.76
C SER A 203 -12.32 -4.94 25.37
N HIS A 204 -12.91 -6.12 25.18
CA HIS A 204 -13.49 -6.54 23.89
C HIS A 204 -14.51 -5.54 23.32
N GLU A 205 -15.35 -4.93 24.16
CA GLU A 205 -16.34 -3.90 23.76
C GLU A 205 -15.72 -2.65 23.11
N LYS A 206 -14.43 -2.40 23.36
CA LYS A 206 -13.69 -1.24 22.85
C LYS A 206 -12.70 -1.61 21.75
N ALA A 207 -12.35 -2.88 21.62
CA ALA A 207 -11.35 -3.34 20.67
C ALA A 207 -11.83 -3.09 19.23
N GLY A 208 -11.01 -2.41 18.45
CA GLY A 208 -11.26 -2.09 17.06
C GLY A 208 -10.02 -1.44 16.43
N PHE A 209 -10.04 -1.23 15.11
CA PHE A 209 -8.97 -0.49 14.46
C PHE A 209 -9.04 1.01 14.77
N THR A 210 -7.88 1.64 14.96
CA THR A 210 -7.75 3.11 14.95
C THR A 210 -7.04 3.57 13.68
N ILE A 211 -6.57 4.81 13.59
CA ILE A 211 -5.75 5.27 12.44
C ILE A 211 -4.35 4.65 12.40
N ALA A 212 -3.99 3.82 13.39
CA ALA A 212 -2.68 3.21 13.45
C ALA A 212 -2.56 1.99 12.52
N LEU A 213 -2.72 2.21 11.22
CA LEU A 213 -2.78 1.19 10.18
C LEU A 213 -1.77 1.50 9.08
N ALA A 214 -1.24 0.46 8.47
CA ALA A 214 -0.50 0.51 7.21
C ALA A 214 -0.99 -0.60 6.29
N THR A 215 -1.15 -0.26 5.01
CA THR A 215 -1.67 -1.16 3.97
C THR A 215 -0.85 -1.03 2.70
N ALA A 216 -0.55 -2.13 2.04
CA ALA A 216 0.11 -2.12 0.74
C ALA A 216 -0.45 -3.20 -0.15
N TYR A 217 -0.77 -2.88 -1.40
CA TYR A 217 -1.05 -3.89 -2.41
C TYR A 217 0.26 -4.48 -2.90
N SER A 218 0.27 -5.78 -3.17
CA SER A 218 1.39 -6.49 -3.79
C SER A 218 0.89 -7.12 -5.08
N ASP A 219 1.26 -6.53 -6.22
CA ASP A 219 0.89 -7.04 -7.53
C ASP A 219 1.44 -8.44 -7.81
N MET A 220 2.65 -8.74 -7.32
CA MET A 220 3.29 -10.04 -7.53
C MET A 220 2.57 -11.18 -6.82
N GLU A 221 2.00 -10.90 -5.66
CA GLU A 221 1.34 -11.87 -4.80
C GLU A 221 -0.20 -11.73 -4.88
N GLU A 222 -0.71 -10.85 -5.76
CA GLU A 222 -2.11 -10.45 -5.88
C GLU A 222 -2.81 -10.34 -4.51
N SER A 223 -2.21 -9.59 -3.58
CA SER A 223 -2.67 -9.56 -2.18
C SER A 223 -2.46 -8.22 -1.51
N VAL A 224 -3.09 -8.02 -0.35
CA VAL A 224 -2.90 -6.84 0.49
C VAL A 224 -2.10 -7.20 1.73
N LEU A 225 -1.00 -6.50 1.98
CA LEU A 225 -0.34 -6.48 3.26
C LEU A 225 -1.03 -5.50 4.19
N PHE A 226 -1.22 -5.90 5.45
CA PHE A 226 -1.84 -5.09 6.50
C PHE A 226 -1.03 -5.16 7.79
N LYS A 227 -0.84 -4.01 8.43
CA LYS A 227 -0.26 -3.89 9.77
C LYS A 227 -1.07 -2.91 10.61
N THR A 228 -1.36 -3.30 11.84
CA THR A 228 -1.91 -2.42 12.88
C THR A 228 -0.89 -2.21 14.00
N GLY A 229 -0.89 -1.06 14.65
CA GLY A 229 -0.05 -0.79 15.83
C GLY A 229 -0.39 -1.65 17.07
N SER A 230 -1.53 -2.34 17.06
CA SER A 230 -2.02 -3.11 18.21
C SER A 230 -1.30 -4.45 18.44
N ASN A 231 -0.53 -4.93 17.47
CA ASN A 231 0.28 -6.14 17.59
C ASN A 231 1.51 -6.09 16.67
N ASP A 232 2.32 -7.14 16.67
CA ASP A 232 3.55 -7.21 15.87
C ASP A 232 3.40 -7.92 14.52
N THR A 233 2.22 -8.44 14.19
CA THR A 233 2.04 -9.27 12.99
C THR A 233 1.69 -8.41 11.79
N VAL A 234 2.42 -8.62 10.68
CA VAL A 234 1.99 -8.20 9.35
C VAL A 234 1.13 -9.32 8.78
N PHE A 235 -0.08 -9.00 8.34
CA PHE A 235 -0.99 -9.93 7.70
C PHE A 235 -0.93 -9.77 6.19
N ARG A 236 -1.06 -10.88 5.45
CA ARG A 236 -1.35 -10.92 4.03
C ARG A 236 -2.80 -11.36 3.86
N VAL A 237 -3.54 -10.59 3.08
CA VAL A 237 -4.93 -10.84 2.73
C VAL A 237 -4.96 -11.23 1.25
N THR A 238 -5.24 -12.50 0.97
CA THR A 238 -5.33 -13.08 -0.39
C THR A 238 -6.79 -13.16 -0.84
N ALA A 239 -7.05 -13.72 -2.02
CA ALA A 239 -8.42 -13.97 -2.51
C ALA A 239 -9.22 -14.95 -1.65
N ASP A 240 -8.55 -15.78 -0.86
CA ASP A 240 -9.11 -16.94 -0.19
C ASP A 240 -8.89 -16.95 1.33
N ASP A 241 -7.87 -16.24 1.84
CA ASP A 241 -7.50 -16.32 3.26
C ASP A 241 -6.83 -15.05 3.80
N ILE A 242 -6.69 -14.98 5.13
CA ILE A 242 -5.99 -13.94 5.87
C ILE A 242 -4.91 -14.60 6.74
N LEU A 243 -3.67 -14.50 6.28
CA LEU A 243 -2.53 -15.24 6.84
C LEU A 243 -1.47 -14.29 7.42
N PRO A 244 -0.71 -14.69 8.46
CA PRO A 244 0.44 -13.92 8.88
C PRO A 244 1.55 -13.99 7.81
N ALA A 245 2.08 -12.84 7.41
CA ALA A 245 3.21 -12.73 6.49
C ALA A 245 4.55 -12.74 7.25
N CYS A 246 4.64 -11.98 8.33
CA CYS A 246 5.79 -11.95 9.24
C CYS A 246 5.42 -11.31 10.59
N VAL A 247 6.31 -11.43 11.58
CA VAL A 247 6.19 -10.79 12.90
C VAL A 247 7.38 -9.87 13.12
N LEU A 248 7.12 -8.59 13.44
CA LEU A 248 8.14 -7.54 13.51
C LEU A 248 8.79 -7.35 14.89
N ARG A 249 8.21 -7.95 15.95
CA ARG A 249 8.63 -7.80 17.36
C ARG A 249 9.07 -6.37 17.68
N THR A 250 8.15 -5.41 17.52
CA THR A 250 8.46 -3.98 17.63
C THR A 250 8.84 -3.57 19.05
N GLY A 251 8.45 -4.35 20.07
CA GLY A 251 8.69 -4.01 21.47
C GLY A 251 8.02 -2.70 21.87
N ASN A 252 6.90 -2.35 21.22
CA ASN A 252 6.13 -1.17 21.52
C ASN A 252 5.50 -1.24 22.92
N SER A 253 5.19 -0.08 23.45
CA SER A 253 4.62 0.12 24.77
C SER A 253 3.18 -0.35 24.89
N ASP A 254 2.76 -0.69 26.12
CA ASP A 254 1.35 -0.92 26.45
C ASP A 254 0.48 0.28 26.04
N LYS A 255 0.99 1.51 26.17
CA LYS A 255 0.27 2.72 25.75
C LYS A 255 0.00 2.73 24.24
N GLU A 256 0.98 2.33 23.44
CA GLU A 256 0.84 2.28 21.98
C GLU A 256 -0.09 1.15 21.54
N VAL A 257 -0.03 -0.01 22.21
CA VAL A 257 -0.96 -1.12 21.99
C VAL A 257 -2.40 -0.66 22.28
N ILE A 258 -2.63 -0.01 23.44
CA ILE A 258 -3.94 0.53 23.81
C ILE A 258 -4.41 1.57 22.78
N ARG A 259 -3.58 2.55 22.43
CA ARG A 259 -3.91 3.61 21.46
C ARG A 259 -4.25 3.06 20.07
N SER A 260 -3.68 1.91 19.72
CA SER A 260 -3.87 1.28 18.41
C SER A 260 -5.08 0.34 18.35
N LEU A 261 -5.66 -0.02 19.50
CA LEU A 261 -6.75 -0.99 19.61
C LEU A 261 -8.02 -0.45 20.27
N ASP A 262 -7.94 0.58 21.12
CA ASP A 262 -9.14 1.21 21.70
C ASP A 262 -9.79 2.10 20.65
N ALA A 263 -10.78 1.55 19.94
CA ALA A 263 -11.55 2.26 18.92
C ALA A 263 -12.42 3.39 19.47
N THR A 264 -12.55 3.50 20.81
CA THR A 264 -13.22 4.62 21.46
C THR A 264 -12.26 5.75 21.84
N ASP A 265 -10.94 5.53 21.70
CA ASP A 265 -9.93 6.56 21.94
C ASP A 265 -9.63 7.38 20.69
N PHE A 266 -10.26 8.56 20.62
CA PHE A 266 -10.06 9.55 19.57
C PHE A 266 -8.82 10.44 19.79
N SER A 267 -7.96 10.16 20.78
CA SER A 267 -6.75 10.97 21.08
C SER A 267 -5.79 11.08 19.90
N SER A 268 -5.69 10.01 19.10
CA SER A 268 -4.85 9.95 17.91
C SER A 268 -5.31 10.91 16.80
N LEU A 269 -6.60 11.28 16.75
CA LEU A 269 -7.11 12.34 15.86
C LEU A 269 -6.65 13.74 16.30
N LYS A 270 -6.31 13.92 17.58
CA LYS A 270 -5.89 15.20 18.18
C LYS A 270 -4.37 15.41 18.13
N ARG A 271 -3.66 14.71 17.24
CA ARG A 271 -2.23 14.92 16.89
C ARG A 271 -1.23 14.43 17.93
N LYS A 272 -1.64 13.61 18.91
CA LYS A 272 -0.68 12.89 19.77
C LYS A 272 -0.57 11.46 19.26
N PHE A 273 0.46 11.21 18.46
CA PHE A 273 0.80 9.86 18.01
C PHE A 273 1.88 9.31 18.92
N GLY A 274 1.59 8.21 19.63
CA GLY A 274 2.54 7.40 20.40
C GLY A 274 3.41 8.16 21.42
N GLU A 275 4.31 7.41 22.06
CA GLU A 275 5.50 7.97 22.70
C GLU A 275 6.66 7.96 21.69
N ASP A 276 7.71 8.75 21.94
CA ASP A 276 8.81 8.88 20.96
C ASP A 276 9.52 7.55 20.69
N TYR A 277 9.58 6.63 21.66
CA TYR A 277 10.26 5.34 21.49
C TYR A 277 9.40 4.26 20.81
N ASP A 278 8.12 4.51 20.53
CA ASP A 278 7.27 3.53 19.86
C ASP A 278 7.48 3.57 18.34
N ILE A 279 7.51 2.40 17.71
CA ILE A 279 7.65 2.27 16.26
C ILE A 279 6.25 2.28 15.66
N PHE A 280 5.91 3.39 15.00
CA PHE A 280 4.66 3.53 14.27
C PHE A 280 4.88 3.26 12.78
N VAL A 281 4.42 2.12 12.27
CA VAL A 281 4.43 1.81 10.84
C VAL A 281 3.28 2.57 10.17
N SER A 282 3.60 3.54 9.31
CA SER A 282 2.63 4.41 8.64
C SER A 282 2.30 3.98 7.21
N ASP A 283 3.21 3.25 6.56
CA ASP A 283 3.04 2.81 5.17
C ASP A 283 4.00 1.66 4.86
N MET A 284 3.74 0.91 3.78
CA MET A 284 4.54 -0.24 3.39
C MET A 284 4.64 -0.39 1.87
N PHE A 285 5.67 -1.10 1.41
CA PHE A 285 5.67 -1.73 0.09
C PHE A 285 6.45 -3.03 0.13
N GLU A 286 6.28 -3.86 -0.89
CA GLU A 286 6.90 -5.17 -1.00
C GLU A 286 7.68 -5.28 -2.32
N THR A 287 8.91 -5.77 -2.25
CA THR A 287 9.70 -6.17 -3.42
C THR A 287 9.83 -7.69 -3.43
N PRO A 288 10.38 -8.34 -4.46
CA PRO A 288 10.56 -9.79 -4.44
C PRO A 288 11.35 -10.29 -3.22
N SER A 289 12.37 -9.54 -2.79
CA SER A 289 13.30 -9.98 -1.74
C SER A 289 13.00 -9.41 -0.35
N ASN A 290 12.32 -8.26 -0.25
CA ASN A 290 12.17 -7.54 1.00
C ASN A 290 10.74 -7.04 1.24
N TYR A 291 10.40 -6.88 2.52
CA TYR A 291 9.35 -5.98 2.98
C TYR A 291 9.98 -4.64 3.35
N TYR A 292 9.31 -3.54 3.00
CA TYR A 292 9.71 -2.19 3.41
C TYR A 292 8.61 -1.53 4.23
N PHE A 293 9.02 -0.88 5.32
CA PHE A 293 8.13 -0.23 6.28
C PHE A 293 8.55 1.21 6.46
N ARG A 294 7.66 2.16 6.16
CA ARG A 294 7.85 3.54 6.57
C ARG A 294 7.40 3.68 8.01
N CYS A 295 8.33 4.08 8.85
CA CYS A 295 8.17 4.10 10.29
C CYS A 295 8.36 5.52 10.80
N ARG A 296 7.61 5.88 11.83
CA ARG A 296 7.93 7.00 12.70
C ARG A 296 8.50 6.45 14.01
N TYR A 297 9.64 7.00 14.42
CA TYR A 297 10.41 6.54 15.57
C TYR A 297 11.33 7.66 16.08
N ASN A 298 11.44 7.84 17.40
CA ASN A 298 12.24 8.86 18.08
C ASN A 298 12.14 10.26 17.44
N ALA A 299 10.91 10.75 17.28
CA ALA A 299 10.58 12.04 16.65
C ALA A 299 11.06 12.24 15.19
N GLY A 300 11.44 11.17 14.49
CA GLY A 300 11.83 11.19 13.08
C GLY A 300 11.13 10.11 12.25
N HIS A 301 11.40 10.11 10.95
CA HIS A 301 10.95 9.06 10.03
C HIS A 301 12.11 8.18 9.60
N TYR A 302 11.80 6.91 9.40
CA TYR A 302 12.72 5.88 8.99
C TYR A 302 12.06 5.02 7.92
N VAL A 303 12.89 4.41 7.07
CA VAL A 303 12.48 3.23 6.30
C VAL A 303 13.21 2.03 6.87
N ALA A 304 12.46 1.03 7.30
CA ALA A 304 13.02 -0.26 7.68
C ALA A 304 12.79 -1.29 6.56
N SER A 305 13.77 -2.15 6.31
CA SER A 305 13.64 -3.28 5.38
C SER A 305 13.81 -4.60 6.12
N VAL A 306 13.04 -5.60 5.72
CA VAL A 306 13.14 -6.98 6.23
C VAL A 306 13.31 -7.93 5.05
N HIS A 307 14.45 -8.59 4.97
CA HIS A 307 14.71 -9.56 3.91
C HIS A 307 13.92 -10.85 4.16
N LYS A 308 13.06 -11.23 3.20
CA LYS A 308 12.05 -12.30 3.37
C LYS A 308 12.66 -13.67 3.67
N LYS A 309 13.82 -14.00 3.08
CA LYS A 309 14.50 -15.29 3.29
C LYS A 309 15.42 -15.32 4.51
N THR A 310 16.24 -14.29 4.72
CA THR A 310 17.28 -14.28 5.77
C THR A 310 16.79 -13.67 7.09
N GLY A 311 15.70 -12.90 7.06
CA GLY A 311 15.24 -12.12 8.20
C GLY A 311 16.13 -10.94 8.56
N GLN A 312 17.09 -10.57 7.70
CA GLN A 312 17.94 -9.42 7.92
C GLN A 312 17.09 -8.15 8.03
N VAL A 313 17.31 -7.38 9.09
CA VAL A 313 16.69 -6.09 9.33
C VAL A 313 17.71 -4.99 9.10
N LEU A 314 17.35 -3.99 8.29
CA LEU A 314 18.07 -2.73 8.16
C LEU A 314 17.08 -1.58 8.37
N ALA A 315 17.55 -0.42 8.80
CA ALA A 315 16.72 0.78 8.88
C ALA A 315 17.53 2.04 8.53
N GLU A 316 16.97 2.91 7.70
CA GLU A 316 17.56 4.20 7.35
C GLU A 316 16.74 5.32 7.99
N LYS A 317 17.40 6.33 8.51
CA LYS A 317 16.71 7.58 8.88
C LYS A 317 16.43 8.39 7.61
N CYS A 318 15.17 8.77 7.39
CA CYS A 318 14.79 9.58 6.24
C CYS A 318 15.30 11.02 6.39
N ALA A 319 15.62 11.65 5.26
CA ALA A 319 15.71 13.11 5.21
C ALA A 319 14.30 13.69 5.44
N GLN A 320 14.19 14.72 6.27
CA GLN A 320 12.90 15.28 6.67
C GLN A 320 13.03 16.81 6.81
N PRO A 321 12.69 17.59 5.77
CA PRO A 321 12.86 19.04 5.76
C PRO A 321 11.79 19.83 6.54
N GLY A 322 10.79 19.14 7.12
CA GLY A 322 9.70 19.77 7.87
C GLY A 322 8.91 18.78 8.73
N ASP A 323 7.92 19.28 9.47
CA ASP A 323 6.98 18.39 10.17
C ASP A 323 6.08 17.65 9.17
N ILE A 324 5.39 16.60 9.63
CA ILE A 324 4.58 15.75 8.76
C ILE A 324 3.42 16.52 8.07
N ARG A 325 3.00 17.65 8.63
CA ARG A 325 1.96 18.50 8.03
C ARG A 325 2.51 19.29 6.86
N ALA A 326 3.66 19.95 7.05
CA ALA A 326 4.34 20.63 5.96
C ALA A 326 4.68 19.68 4.80
N LEU A 327 5.05 18.43 5.11
CA LEU A 327 5.26 17.41 4.09
C LEU A 327 3.95 16.99 3.40
N GLY A 328 2.85 16.86 4.15
CA GLY A 328 1.54 16.48 3.60
C GLY A 328 0.92 17.58 2.74
N ASP A 329 1.13 18.84 3.12
CA ASP A 329 0.75 20.02 2.31
C ASP A 329 1.54 20.05 0.99
N ALA A 330 2.77 19.52 0.98
CA ALA A 330 3.60 19.42 -0.21
C ALA A 330 3.23 18.25 -1.12
N ASN A 331 3.01 17.07 -0.53
CA ASN A 331 2.60 15.86 -1.24
C ASN A 331 1.89 14.90 -0.27
N LEU A 332 0.60 14.63 -0.51
CA LEU A 332 -0.19 13.70 0.31
C LEU A 332 0.38 12.28 0.32
N LEU A 333 1.14 11.90 -0.71
CA LEU A 333 1.73 10.57 -0.83
C LEU A 333 3.14 10.48 -0.22
N TYR A 334 3.70 11.62 0.21
CA TYR A 334 5.00 11.72 0.87
C TYR A 334 6.12 11.03 0.06
N GLY A 335 6.18 11.28 -1.25
CA GLY A 335 7.03 10.55 -2.18
C GLY A 335 8.52 10.64 -1.88
N MET A 336 8.99 11.70 -1.20
CA MET A 336 10.39 11.86 -0.82
C MET A 336 10.69 11.51 0.64
N LEU A 337 9.68 11.14 1.43
CA LEU A 337 9.88 10.67 2.80
C LEU A 337 10.24 9.17 2.79
N GLY A 338 11.45 8.87 2.33
CA GLY A 338 11.90 7.51 2.04
C GLY A 338 13.40 7.28 2.21
N THR A 339 13.86 6.12 1.73
CA THR A 339 15.27 5.70 1.78
C THR A 339 16.09 6.40 0.71
N LYS A 340 17.35 6.77 0.99
CA LYS A 340 18.28 7.32 -0.02
C LYS A 340 19.25 6.26 -0.57
N SER A 341 18.98 4.99 -0.33
CA SER A 341 19.84 3.88 -0.78
C SER A 341 19.90 3.69 -2.29
N TYR A 342 19.11 4.43 -3.07
CA TYR A 342 19.22 4.48 -4.53
C TYR A 342 19.71 5.86 -4.99
N GLN A 343 20.94 5.93 -5.50
CA GLN A 343 21.55 7.14 -6.07
C GLN A 343 21.56 8.39 -5.14
N ASP A 344 21.49 8.18 -3.81
CA ASP A 344 21.38 9.27 -2.80
C ASP A 344 20.18 10.22 -3.02
N PHE A 345 19.13 9.72 -3.68
CA PHE A 345 17.85 10.40 -3.83
C PHE A 345 16.79 9.69 -2.99
N PRO A 346 15.95 10.40 -2.21
CA PRO A 346 14.90 9.75 -1.43
C PRO A 346 13.86 9.02 -2.28
N VAL A 347 13.60 7.75 -1.96
CA VAL A 347 12.64 6.88 -2.65
C VAL A 347 11.58 6.37 -1.68
N TRP A 348 10.32 6.72 -1.97
CA TRP A 348 9.13 6.06 -1.42
C TRP A 348 8.03 6.01 -2.47
N GLY A 349 7.32 4.88 -2.56
CA GLY A 349 6.33 4.68 -3.61
C GLY A 349 5.40 3.49 -3.34
N ARG A 350 4.56 3.18 -4.33
CA ARG A 350 3.68 2.00 -4.32
C ARG A 350 4.05 1.08 -5.47
N THR A 351 3.87 -0.22 -5.29
CA THR A 351 4.05 -1.16 -6.40
C THR A 351 2.92 -1.02 -7.41
N GLN A 352 3.27 -1.14 -8.69
CA GLN A 352 2.35 -1.23 -9.82
C GLN A 352 2.97 -2.25 -10.80
N GLY A 353 2.40 -3.45 -10.88
CA GLY A 353 3.03 -4.57 -11.58
C GLY A 353 4.42 -4.90 -11.01
N ASP A 354 5.44 -4.92 -11.87
CA ASP A 354 6.84 -5.17 -11.49
C ASP A 354 7.68 -3.89 -11.33
N CYS A 355 7.01 -2.77 -11.04
CA CYS A 355 7.62 -1.48 -10.80
C CYS A 355 7.27 -0.94 -9.40
N LEU A 356 8.19 -0.19 -8.81
CA LEU A 356 7.90 0.73 -7.71
C LEU A 356 7.69 2.12 -8.30
N VAL A 357 6.52 2.73 -8.04
CA VAL A 357 6.15 4.04 -8.57
C VAL A 357 6.18 5.07 -7.45
N GLN A 358 7.05 6.05 -7.59
CA GLN A 358 7.14 7.23 -6.73
C GLN A 358 6.48 8.41 -7.43
N LEU A 359 5.80 9.25 -6.67
CA LEU A 359 5.24 10.51 -7.15
C LEU A 359 5.84 11.66 -6.37
N LEU A 360 6.38 12.66 -7.06
CA LEU A 360 6.85 13.90 -6.46
C LEU A 360 6.07 15.10 -7.00
N THR A 361 5.83 16.08 -6.14
CA THR A 361 5.35 17.40 -6.56
C THR A 361 6.54 18.36 -6.67
N ALA A 362 6.40 19.41 -7.49
CA ALA A 362 7.41 20.46 -7.57
C ALA A 362 7.71 21.07 -6.19
N TYR A 363 6.65 21.30 -5.39
CA TYR A 363 6.78 21.88 -4.06
C TYR A 363 7.52 20.96 -3.07
N GLU A 364 7.26 19.64 -3.10
CA GLU A 364 8.02 18.67 -2.29
C GLU A 364 9.50 18.67 -2.68
N LEU A 365 9.80 18.60 -3.99
CA LEU A 365 11.17 18.63 -4.48
C LEU A 365 11.91 19.91 -4.07
N HIS A 366 11.25 21.07 -4.18
CA HIS A 366 11.80 22.36 -3.75
C HIS A 366 12.15 22.35 -2.26
N LEU A 367 11.22 21.87 -1.41
CA LEU A 367 11.41 21.80 0.04
C LEU A 367 12.65 20.95 0.41
N TYR A 368 12.86 19.82 -0.25
CA TYR A 368 14.04 18.99 -0.04
C TYR A 368 15.32 19.63 -0.58
N LYS A 369 15.28 20.30 -1.74
CA LYS A 369 16.44 21.02 -2.30
C LYS A 369 16.94 22.13 -1.38
N GLU A 370 16.04 22.87 -0.74
CA GLU A 370 16.41 23.98 0.14
C GLU A 370 16.94 23.52 1.50
N LYS A 371 16.33 22.48 2.08
CA LYS A 371 16.50 22.14 3.50
C LYS A 371 17.22 20.83 3.75
N CYS A 372 17.46 20.02 2.71
CA CYS A 372 18.16 18.75 2.82
C CYS A 372 19.32 18.70 1.81
N ASN A 373 20.40 18.03 2.21
CA ASN A 373 21.49 17.73 1.28
C ASN A 373 21.12 16.46 0.51
N ILE A 374 20.51 16.62 -0.67
CA ILE A 374 20.12 15.54 -1.57
C ILE A 374 20.75 15.71 -2.95
N THR A 375 21.04 14.59 -3.61
CA THR A 375 21.49 14.58 -5.00
C THR A 375 20.26 14.61 -5.91
N VAL A 376 20.04 15.71 -6.64
CA VAL A 376 18.90 15.84 -7.57
C VAL A 376 19.27 15.25 -8.94
N PRO A 377 18.52 14.24 -9.43
CA PRO A 377 18.69 13.69 -10.78
C PRO A 377 18.61 14.79 -11.86
N PRO A 378 19.41 14.70 -12.94
CA PRO A 378 19.38 15.68 -14.04
C PRO A 378 17.99 15.94 -14.61
N GLU A 379 17.17 14.90 -14.73
CA GLU A 379 15.81 14.92 -15.26
C GLU A 379 14.85 15.78 -14.43
N LEU A 380 15.16 15.99 -13.14
CA LEU A 380 14.35 16.79 -12.22
C LEU A 380 14.83 18.24 -12.08
N LYS A 381 15.91 18.64 -12.76
CA LYS A 381 16.47 19.99 -12.63
C LYS A 381 15.58 21.07 -13.25
N GLU A 382 14.84 20.72 -14.29
CA GLU A 382 13.94 21.62 -15.01
C GLU A 382 12.55 21.75 -14.36
N VAL A 383 12.27 20.95 -13.32
CA VAL A 383 11.03 21.03 -12.55
C VAL A 383 11.02 22.33 -11.75
N ASN A 384 10.04 23.18 -12.03
CA ASN A 384 9.82 24.47 -11.38
C ASN A 384 8.51 24.46 -10.58
N ASP A 385 8.27 25.52 -9.80
CA ASP A 385 7.16 25.58 -8.84
C ASP A 385 5.75 25.44 -9.47
N ASP A 386 5.61 25.75 -10.77
CA ASP A 386 4.36 25.65 -11.52
C ASP A 386 4.21 24.31 -12.25
N SER A 387 5.22 23.43 -12.17
CA SER A 387 5.20 22.15 -12.87
C SER A 387 4.25 21.16 -12.20
N ASN A 388 3.49 20.44 -13.03
CA ASN A 388 2.74 19.27 -12.60
C ASN A 388 3.67 18.21 -11.98
N PRO A 389 3.11 17.28 -11.17
CA PRO A 389 3.86 16.21 -10.55
C PRO A 389 4.68 15.36 -11.54
N VAL A 390 5.79 14.81 -11.06
CA VAL A 390 6.63 13.88 -11.81
C VAL A 390 6.45 12.48 -11.24
N PHE A 391 6.17 11.52 -12.12
CA PHE A 391 6.20 10.10 -11.78
C PHE A 391 7.61 9.56 -11.99
N ILE A 392 8.16 8.87 -11.00
CA ILE A 392 9.40 8.11 -11.12
C ILE A 392 9.06 6.63 -11.04
N VAL A 393 9.43 5.89 -12.08
CA VAL A 393 9.12 4.47 -12.20
C VAL A 393 10.42 3.69 -12.09
N TYR A 394 10.59 2.97 -10.98
CA TYR A 394 11.72 2.09 -10.73
C TYR A 394 11.32 0.67 -11.14
N LYS A 395 11.99 0.14 -12.18
CA LYS A 395 11.82 -1.26 -12.57
C LYS A 395 12.48 -2.14 -11.52
N LEU A 396 11.73 -3.06 -10.92
CA LEU A 396 12.28 -4.01 -9.94
C LEU A 396 12.89 -5.21 -10.66
N ARG A 397 14.04 -5.69 -10.16
CA ARG A 397 14.68 -6.91 -10.66
C ARG A 397 13.80 -8.12 -10.38
N ARG A 398 13.66 -8.99 -11.37
CA ARG A 398 13.10 -10.33 -11.17
C ARG A 398 14.18 -11.21 -10.52
N VAL A 399 13.83 -11.87 -9.42
CA VAL A 399 14.71 -12.77 -8.67
C VAL A 399 14.71 -14.17 -9.28
#